data_AF-A0A0C2BQ75-F1
#
_entry.id   AF-A0A0C2BQ75-F1
#
_cell.length_a   1.000
_cell.length_b   1.000
_cell.length_c   1.000
_cell.angle_alpha   90.00
_cell.angle_beta   90.00
_cell.angle_gamma   90.00
#
_symmetry.space_group_name_H-M   'P 1'
#
loop_
_entity.id
_entity.type
_entity.pdbx_description
1 polymer ?
#
loop_
_entity_poly.entity_id
_entity_poly.type
_entity_poly.pdbx_seq_one_letter_code
_entity_poly.pdbx_strand_id
1 'polypeptide(L)'
;MTQRTIIGLAQLGTAALILGGCAHPQYATDEAFGDSVRAAQAQQTLNQDASRNTAPMTGLDGAAAKATVDRYQKSYETPPAPVNVFTIGVGGANTSGSGQR
;
A
#
# COMPACT_ATOMS: atom_id res chain seq x y z
N MET A 1 -31.11 -60.98 -16.45
CA MET A 1 -29.74 -60.49 -16.17
C MET A 1 -29.61 -58.98 -16.39
N THR A 2 -30.27 -58.43 -17.40
CA THR A 2 -30.31 -56.99 -17.74
C THR A 2 -31.02 -56.08 -16.73
N GLN A 3 -32.05 -56.57 -16.03
CA GLN A 3 -32.81 -55.76 -15.06
C GLN A 3 -32.00 -55.44 -13.78
N ARG A 4 -31.16 -56.37 -13.33
CA ARG A 4 -30.29 -56.18 -12.14
C ARG A 4 -29.16 -55.18 -12.40
N THR A 5 -28.63 -55.13 -13.63
CA THR A 5 -27.58 -54.17 -14.01
C THR A 5 -28.14 -52.76 -14.16
N ILE A 6 -29.37 -52.60 -14.66
CA ILE A 6 -30.04 -51.30 -14.77
C ILE A 6 -30.34 -50.72 -13.39
N ILE A 7 -30.85 -51.53 -12.46
CA ILE A 7 -31.13 -51.08 -11.08
C ILE A 7 -29.82 -50.69 -10.36
N GLY A 8 -28.74 -51.46 -10.54
CA GLY A 8 -27.43 -51.13 -9.96
C GLY A 8 -26.85 -49.80 -10.46
N LEU A 9 -26.94 -49.53 -11.77
CA LEU A 9 -26.52 -48.26 -12.37
C LEU A 9 -27.37 -47.08 -11.87
N ALA A 10 -28.68 -47.27 -11.71
CA ALA A 10 -29.57 -46.23 -11.19
C ALA A 10 -29.26 -45.90 -9.71
N GLN A 11 -28.97 -46.91 -8.88
CA GLN A 11 -28.57 -46.69 -7.49
C GLN A 11 -27.22 -45.99 -7.37
N LEU A 12 -26.24 -46.37 -8.20
CA LEU A 12 -24.92 -45.75 -8.20
C LEU A 12 -24.98 -44.28 -8.67
N GLY A 13 -25.78 -43.98 -9.69
CA GLY A 13 -26.00 -42.60 -10.17
C GLY A 13 -26.69 -41.73 -9.12
N THR A 14 -27.69 -42.27 -8.42
CA THR A 14 -28.40 -41.55 -7.35
C THR A 14 -27.47 -41.27 -6.17
N ALA A 15 -26.63 -42.24 -5.77
CA ALA A 15 -25.64 -42.05 -4.72
C ALA A 15 -24.61 -40.96 -5.09
N ALA A 16 -24.11 -40.96 -6.32
CA ALA A 16 -23.14 -39.96 -6.78
C ALA A 16 -23.69 -38.52 -6.76
N LEU A 17 -24.97 -38.34 -7.10
CA LEU A 17 -25.64 -37.04 -7.04
C LEU A 17 -25.81 -36.52 -5.61
N ILE A 18 -26.14 -37.40 -4.66
CA ILE A 18 -26.29 -37.03 -3.24
C ILE A 18 -24.94 -36.68 -2.62
N LEU A 19 -23.88 -37.44 -2.92
CA LEU A 19 -22.53 -37.16 -2.39
C LEU A 19 -21.89 -35.90 -3.03
N GLY A 20 -22.20 -35.59 -4.28
CA GLY A 20 -21.67 -34.39 -4.96
C GLY A 20 -22.12 -33.07 -4.33
N GLY A 21 -23.28 -33.05 -3.66
CA GLY A 21 -23.77 -31.87 -2.95
C GLY A 21 -22.99 -31.53 -1.67
N CYS A 22 -22.35 -32.52 -1.03
CA CYS A 22 -21.57 -32.32 0.20
C CYS A 22 -20.15 -31.81 -0.06
N ALA A 23 -19.68 -31.84 -1.32
CA ALA A 23 -18.37 -31.35 -1.73
C ALA A 23 -18.43 -29.96 -2.39
N HIS A 24 -19.55 -29.23 -2.23
CA HIS A 24 -19.63 -27.84 -2.66
C HIS A 24 -18.66 -27.01 -1.80
N PRO A 25 -17.62 -26.39 -2.38
CA PRO A 25 -16.83 -25.42 -1.66
C PRO A 25 -17.73 -24.22 -1.34
N GLN A 26 -18.16 -24.10 -0.08
CA GLN A 26 -18.96 -22.99 0.46
C GLN A 26 -18.40 -21.59 0.11
N TYR A 27 -17.10 -21.53 -0.18
CA TYR A 27 -16.43 -20.34 -0.68
C TYR A 27 -15.69 -20.76 -1.95
N ALA A 28 -16.33 -20.59 -3.10
CA ALA A 28 -15.56 -20.45 -4.33
C ALA A 28 -14.66 -19.23 -4.11
N THR A 29 -13.34 -19.41 -4.14
CA THR A 29 -12.42 -18.27 -4.27
C THR A 29 -12.83 -17.56 -5.55
N ASP A 30 -13.41 -16.37 -5.39
CA ASP A 30 -13.73 -15.51 -6.51
C ASP A 30 -12.48 -15.36 -7.36
N GLU A 31 -12.58 -15.66 -8.65
CA GLU A 31 -11.46 -15.59 -9.59
C GLU A 31 -10.88 -14.16 -9.62
N ALA A 32 -11.71 -13.16 -9.35
CA ALA A 32 -11.34 -11.76 -9.25
C ALA A 32 -10.78 -11.34 -7.88
N PHE A 33 -10.59 -12.28 -6.94
CA PHE A 33 -10.08 -11.94 -5.61
C PHE A 33 -8.71 -11.26 -5.69
N GLY A 34 -8.66 -10.01 -5.23
CA GLY A 34 -7.46 -9.18 -5.24
C GLY A 34 -7.23 -8.39 -6.53
N ASP A 35 -8.10 -8.46 -7.53
CA ASP A 35 -7.97 -7.68 -8.76
C ASP A 35 -8.01 -6.18 -8.51
N SER A 36 -8.87 -5.72 -7.60
CA SER A 36 -8.93 -4.31 -7.21
C SER A 36 -7.61 -3.82 -6.59
N VAL A 37 -6.99 -4.64 -5.76
CA VAL A 37 -5.70 -4.32 -5.12
C VAL A 37 -4.58 -4.35 -6.15
N ARG A 38 -4.54 -5.35 -7.04
CA ARG A 38 -3.57 -5.42 -8.14
C ARG A 38 -3.72 -4.24 -9.11
N ALA A 39 -4.96 -3.83 -9.41
CA ALA A 39 -5.24 -2.67 -10.24
C ALA A 39 -4.78 -1.37 -9.57
N ALA A 40 -5.08 -1.19 -8.28
CA ALA A 40 -4.61 -0.04 -7.52
C ALA A 40 -3.07 0.02 -7.47
N GLN A 41 -2.41 -1.11 -7.20
CA GLN A 41 -0.95 -1.20 -7.23
C GLN A 41 -0.40 -0.90 -8.63
N ALA A 42 -1.04 -1.37 -9.69
CA ALA A 42 -0.65 -1.09 -11.07
C ALA A 42 -0.71 0.41 -11.39
N GLN A 43 -1.72 1.12 -10.86
CA GLN A 43 -1.89 2.56 -11.04
C GLN A 43 -0.98 3.40 -10.12
N GLN A 44 -0.63 2.90 -8.94
CA GLN A 44 0.16 3.63 -7.94
C GLN A 44 1.67 3.38 -8.05
N THR A 45 2.09 2.27 -8.67
CA THR A 45 3.50 1.93 -8.81
C THR A 45 4.12 2.71 -9.97
N LEU A 46 5.04 3.63 -9.64
CA LEU A 46 5.76 4.45 -10.61
C LEU A 46 6.64 3.61 -11.57
N ASN A 47 7.24 2.53 -11.07
CA ASN A 47 8.10 1.65 -11.85
C ASN A 47 7.90 0.19 -11.42
N GLN A 48 7.25 -0.60 -12.27
CA GLN A 48 6.97 -2.02 -12.02
C GLN A 48 8.24 -2.90 -12.05
N ASP A 49 9.27 -2.50 -12.80
CA ASP A 49 10.53 -3.23 -12.90
C ASP A 49 11.58 -2.78 -11.87
N ALA A 50 11.20 -1.96 -10.88
CA ALA A 50 12.13 -1.43 -9.88
C ALA A 50 12.90 -2.53 -9.14
N SER A 51 12.26 -3.68 -8.86
CA SER A 51 12.92 -4.82 -8.21
C SER A 51 14.03 -5.48 -9.05
N ARG A 52 14.02 -5.29 -10.37
CA ARG A 52 15.01 -5.85 -11.29
C ARG A 52 16.18 -4.89 -11.53
N ASN A 53 16.06 -3.66 -11.05
CA ASN A 53 17.11 -2.66 -11.19
C ASN A 53 18.24 -2.91 -10.18
N THR A 54 19.41 -3.31 -10.68
CA THR A 54 20.64 -3.49 -9.87
C THR A 54 21.55 -2.25 -9.93
N ALA A 55 21.15 -1.19 -10.64
CA ALA A 55 21.96 0.01 -10.71
C ALA A 55 22.05 0.67 -9.31
N PRO A 56 23.25 1.12 -8.90
CA PRO A 56 23.40 1.86 -7.66
C PRO A 56 22.60 3.17 -7.74
N MET A 57 21.94 3.53 -6.64
CA MET A 57 21.22 4.81 -6.51
C MET A 57 22.21 5.97 -6.61
N THR A 58 22.08 6.83 -7.63
CA THR A 58 23.05 7.91 -7.93
C THR A 58 22.64 9.29 -7.40
N GLY A 59 21.48 9.41 -6.73
CA GLY A 59 20.89 10.70 -6.34
C GLY A 59 21.13 11.16 -4.90
N LEU A 60 21.57 10.28 -3.99
CA LEU A 60 21.74 10.59 -2.57
C LEU A 60 22.97 9.86 -2.03
N ASP A 61 23.97 10.62 -1.58
CA ASP A 61 25.14 10.03 -0.93
C ASP A 61 24.79 9.51 0.48
N GLY A 62 25.57 8.54 0.96
CA GLY A 62 25.27 7.88 2.24
C GLY A 62 25.36 8.81 3.46
N ALA A 63 26.23 9.83 3.42
CA ALA A 63 26.36 10.78 4.52
C ALA A 63 25.16 11.74 4.57
N ALA A 64 24.71 12.22 3.41
CA ALA A 64 23.50 13.00 3.25
C ALA A 64 22.25 12.20 3.65
N ALA A 65 22.17 10.92 3.27
CA ALA A 65 21.09 10.03 3.68
C ALA A 65 21.03 9.89 5.21
N LYS A 66 22.18 9.62 5.85
CA LYS A 66 22.27 9.53 7.31
C LYS A 66 21.86 10.83 7.98
N ALA A 67 22.42 11.96 7.55
CA ALA A 67 22.10 13.26 8.12
C ALA A 67 20.61 13.60 8.01
N THR A 68 19.96 13.19 6.92
CA THR A 68 18.51 13.36 6.71
C THR A 68 17.69 12.57 7.73
N VAL A 69 18.01 11.29 7.92
CA VAL A 69 17.33 10.43 8.90
C VAL A 69 17.57 10.91 10.33
N ASP A 70 18.81 11.30 10.66
CA ASP A 70 19.17 11.81 11.98
C ASP A 70 18.38 13.10 12.31
N ARG A 71 18.26 14.03 11.34
CA ARG A 71 17.46 15.26 11.50
C ARG A 71 15.97 14.95 11.68
N TYR A 72 15.44 13.98 10.93
CA TYR A 72 14.05 13.55 11.04
C TYR A 72 13.76 13.01 12.44
N GLN A 73 14.60 12.11 12.95
CA GLN A 73 14.47 11.57 14.32
C GLN A 73 14.57 12.69 15.36
N LYS A 74 15.57 13.58 15.23
CA LYS A 74 15.77 14.69 16.16
C LYS A 74 14.60 15.68 16.18
N SER A 75 13.83 15.80 15.09
CA SER A 75 12.64 16.66 15.06
C SER A 75 11.54 16.22 16.03
N TYR A 76 11.50 14.92 16.38
CA TYR A 76 10.57 14.38 17.38
C TYR A 76 11.09 14.52 18.81
N GLU A 77 12.41 14.52 19.00
CA GLU A 77 13.04 14.72 20.31
C GLU A 77 13.06 16.20 20.70
N THR A 78 13.30 17.08 19.73
CA THR A 78 13.36 18.52 19.91
C THR A 78 12.38 19.17 18.93
N PRO A 79 11.09 19.30 19.31
CA PRO A 79 10.13 20.03 18.51
C PRO A 79 10.72 21.42 18.18
N PRO A 80 10.70 21.83 16.90
CA PRO A 80 11.16 23.16 16.54
C PRO A 80 10.46 24.20 17.40
N ALA A 81 11.22 25.16 17.93
CA ALA A 81 10.64 26.26 18.69
C ALA A 81 9.50 26.89 17.87
N PRO A 82 8.34 27.21 18.48
CA PRO A 82 7.23 27.81 17.77
C PRO A 82 7.71 29.04 17.00
N VAL A 83 7.71 28.95 15.67
CA VAL A 83 7.96 30.12 14.83
C VAL A 83 6.67 30.94 14.81
N ASN A 84 6.71 32.14 15.38
CA ASN A 84 5.58 33.06 15.37
C ASN A 84 5.35 33.58 13.94
N VAL A 85 4.57 32.83 13.14
CA VAL A 85 4.17 33.21 11.78
C VAL A 85 3.01 34.21 11.84
N PHE A 86 3.28 35.40 12.36
CA PHE A 86 2.45 36.58 12.21
C PHE A 86 3.30 37.77 11.75
N THR A 87 3.88 37.64 10.56
CA THR A 87 4.47 38.75 9.79
C THR A 87 3.79 38.89 8.44
N ILE A 88 2.45 38.82 8.45
CA ILE A 88 1.63 39.29 7.33
C ILE A 88 1.66 40.81 7.43
N GLY A 89 2.50 41.44 6.62
CA GLY A 89 2.76 42.88 6.65
C GLY A 89 1.51 43.71 6.42
N VAL A 90 1.06 44.42 7.46
CA VAL A 90 0.24 45.63 7.37
C VAL A 90 0.65 46.59 8.49
N GLY A 91 1.32 47.68 8.10
CA GLY A 91 1.22 49.01 8.75
C GLY A 91 1.96 49.24 10.07
N GLY A 92 3.03 50.03 10.05
CA GLY A 92 3.54 50.68 11.26
C GLY A 92 4.96 51.19 11.15
N ALA A 93 5.16 52.27 10.39
CA ALA A 93 6.40 53.03 10.40
C ALA A 93 6.76 53.44 11.84
N ASN A 94 7.89 52.97 12.35
CA ASN A 94 8.65 53.66 13.40
C ASN A 94 10.11 53.63 12.96
N THR A 95 10.50 54.74 12.35
CA THR A 95 11.86 55.02 11.92
C THR A 95 12.77 54.91 13.12
N SER A 96 13.73 53.99 13.05
CA SER A 96 14.80 53.85 14.01
C SER A 96 15.52 55.18 14.21
N GLY A 97 15.38 55.76 15.39
CA GLY A 97 16.32 56.74 15.89
C GLY A 97 17.63 56.04 16.22
N SER A 98 18.67 56.27 15.42
CA SER A 98 20.05 56.08 15.84
C SER A 98 20.92 57.10 15.11
N GLY A 99 21.16 58.24 15.76
CA GLY A 99 22.36 59.01 15.48
C GLY A 99 23.58 58.16 15.85
N GLN A 100 24.61 58.20 15.01
CA GLN A 100 26.04 58.05 15.30
C GLN A 100 26.79 57.93 13.96
N ARG A 101 27.16 59.08 13.40
CA ARG A 101 28.46 59.37 12.75
C ARG A 101 28.50 60.81 12.28
#